data_AF-A0AAN4EYU2-F1
#
_entry.id   AF-A0AAN4EYU2-F1
#
_cell.length_a   1.000
_cell.length_b   1.000
_cell.length_c   1.000
_cell.angle_alpha   90.00
_cell.angle_beta   90.00
_cell.angle_gamma   90.00
#
_symmetry.space_group_name_H-M   'P 1'
#
loop_
_entity.id
_entity.type
_entity.pdbx_description
1 polymer ?
#
loop_
_entity_poly.entity_id
_entity_poly.type
_entity_poly.pdbx_seq_one_letter_code
_entity_poly.pdbx_strand_id
1 'polypeptide(L)'
;MASIRDNIDYIFDCLCESGGFPSTRSNMRPENASRDEMQWFNKIKCNATNIKTLLHDITICAFKETHDGTDSHYFAIKNMSHLFLQDLFNSSFFSPVEMEDVYFVYFCKILNLKVDIRYTAAEIDEYLLHQQDDSEYKGHSLSELRDYFEGFCVIKVQDLSIELLNDINVCYYYILTSYKRAITLPLYEYTVDKMREFFIGNNKIPKDNIFLSLTSSHLKHCFLELYRCIEWLYVIPRVRKLKQVINYSEPAYTLATHCTNELSWRRKEEDSLARLIEDIIIHDELIKLKMMYSEFFRDIECNSLAFAKHLYSFRNQFVHQFEFEKEKKFESTTLVDAIDILTDLISSVYAHYDQDIVCWK
;
A
#
# COMPACT_ATOMS: atom_id res chain seq x y z
N MET A 1 -9.77 -2.01 25.05
CA MET A 1 -10.51 -0.83 24.58
C MET A 1 -9.69 0.40 24.97
N ALA A 2 -9.63 1.42 24.11
CA ALA A 2 -8.96 2.67 24.46
C ALA A 2 -9.69 3.32 25.65
N SER A 3 -8.94 3.76 26.66
CA SER A 3 -9.46 4.48 27.82
C SER A 3 -9.21 5.97 27.56
N ILE A 4 -10.26 6.79 27.60
CA ILE A 4 -10.12 8.24 27.40
C ILE A 4 -9.16 8.84 28.43
N ARG A 5 -9.22 8.37 29.67
CA ARG A 5 -8.33 8.78 30.75
C ARG A 5 -6.88 8.43 30.43
N ASP A 6 -6.62 7.19 30.03
CA ASP A 6 -5.25 6.72 29.73
C ASP A 6 -4.65 7.44 28.51
N ASN A 7 -5.50 7.90 27.58
CA ASN A 7 -5.08 8.66 26.42
C ASN A 7 -4.77 10.13 26.78
N ILE A 8 -5.62 10.75 27.59
CA ILE A 8 -5.36 12.09 28.15
C ILE A 8 -4.09 12.06 29.00
N ASP A 9 -3.92 11.02 29.82
CA ASP A 9 -2.72 10.86 30.65
C ASP A 9 -1.47 10.75 29.78
N TYR A 10 -1.51 9.97 28.69
CA TYR A 10 -0.42 9.89 27.72
C TYR A 10 -0.05 11.26 27.12
N ILE A 11 -1.04 12.09 26.78
CA ILE A 11 -0.81 13.44 26.23
C ILE A 11 -0.03 14.30 27.24
N PHE A 12 -0.51 14.39 28.47
CA PHE A 12 0.15 15.19 29.50
C PHE A 12 1.51 14.64 29.91
N ASP A 13 1.66 13.32 29.95
CA ASP A 13 2.94 12.67 30.24
C ASP A 13 3.98 13.04 29.16
N CYS A 14 3.61 12.98 27.88
CA CYS A 14 4.50 13.38 26.79
C CYS A 14 4.93 14.86 26.87
N LEU A 15 4.00 15.76 27.21
CA LEU A 15 4.28 17.18 27.38
C LEU A 15 5.21 17.43 28.58
N CYS A 16 4.96 16.76 29.70
CA CYS A 16 5.81 16.84 30.89
C CYS A 16 7.21 16.29 30.63
N GLU A 17 7.33 15.14 29.96
CA GLU A 17 8.61 14.57 29.54
C GLU A 17 9.40 15.55 28.65
N SER A 18 8.70 16.27 27.77
CA SER A 18 9.32 17.21 26.82
C SER A 18 9.65 18.56 27.45
N GLY A 19 8.88 19.01 28.44
CA GLY A 19 9.07 20.27 29.16
C GLY A 19 9.97 20.18 30.41
N GLY A 20 10.39 18.99 30.85
CA GLY A 20 11.36 18.83 31.95
C GLY A 20 10.79 18.33 33.29
N PHE A 21 9.68 17.58 33.27
CA PHE A 21 9.02 16.95 34.42
C PHE A 21 8.58 17.92 35.53
N PRO A 22 7.57 18.75 35.26
CA PRO A 22 7.08 19.69 36.25
C PRO A 22 6.43 18.94 37.42
N SER A 23 6.54 19.48 38.63
CA SER A 23 5.83 18.99 39.81
C SER A 23 4.31 19.12 39.72
N THR A 24 3.80 19.77 38.67
CA THR A 24 2.39 20.16 38.47
C THR A 24 1.59 19.17 37.64
N ARG A 25 2.18 18.05 37.19
CA ARG A 25 1.48 17.02 36.38
C ARG A 25 0.16 16.54 36.99
N SER A 26 0.07 16.45 38.32
CA SER A 26 -1.16 16.05 39.03
C SER A 26 -2.31 17.06 38.91
N ASN A 27 -2.00 18.31 38.57
CA ASN A 27 -2.95 19.40 38.46
C ASN A 27 -3.44 19.62 37.02
N MET A 28 -2.69 19.10 36.03
CA MET A 28 -3.06 19.18 34.62
C MET A 28 -4.32 18.35 34.35
N ARG A 29 -5.29 18.98 33.69
CA ARG A 29 -6.53 18.37 33.25
C ARG A 29 -6.98 19.03 31.94
N PRO A 30 -7.70 18.31 31.05
CA PRO A 30 -8.30 18.97 29.90
C PRO A 30 -9.43 19.88 30.39
N GLU A 31 -9.78 20.87 29.59
CA GLU A 31 -11.06 21.56 29.72
C GLU A 31 -12.22 20.55 29.64
N ASN A 32 -13.35 20.86 30.29
CA ASN A 32 -14.47 19.93 30.38
C ASN A 32 -15.01 19.55 29.00
N ALA A 33 -14.83 18.29 28.61
CA ALA A 33 -15.44 17.74 27.40
C ALA A 33 -16.97 17.67 27.53
N SER A 34 -17.65 17.93 26.43
CA SER A 34 -19.10 17.74 26.30
C SER A 34 -19.47 16.26 26.42
N ARG A 35 -20.72 15.99 26.82
CA ARG A 35 -21.25 14.61 26.82
C ARG A 35 -21.22 13.98 25.43
N ASP A 36 -21.38 14.79 24.40
CA ASP A 36 -21.42 14.33 23.02
C ASP A 36 -20.04 13.86 22.54
N GLU A 37 -18.96 14.56 22.90
CA GLU A 37 -17.58 14.15 22.64
C GLU A 37 -17.22 12.84 23.36
N MET A 38 -17.66 12.68 24.62
CA MET A 38 -17.46 11.43 25.36
C MET A 38 -18.21 10.25 24.71
N GLN A 39 -19.44 10.48 24.24
CA GLN A 39 -20.18 9.46 23.49
C GLN A 39 -19.51 9.16 22.15
N TRP A 40 -19.01 10.19 21.47
CA TRP A 40 -18.27 10.05 20.22
C TRP A 40 -17.00 9.20 20.40
N PHE A 41 -16.18 9.49 21.40
CA PHE A 41 -14.99 8.69 21.71
C PHE A 41 -15.30 7.19 21.83
N ASN A 42 -16.42 6.85 22.47
CA ASN A 42 -16.87 5.46 22.65
C ASN A 42 -17.40 4.81 21.37
N LYS A 43 -17.78 5.60 20.35
CA LYS A 43 -18.20 5.10 19.03
C LYS A 43 -17.02 4.70 18.14
N ILE A 44 -15.79 5.16 18.46
CA ILE A 44 -14.58 4.86 17.68
C ILE A 44 -13.99 3.51 18.10
N LYS A 45 -13.73 2.65 17.10
CA LYS A 45 -13.15 1.31 17.29
C LYS A 45 -11.97 1.09 16.33
N CYS A 46 -10.73 1.17 16.83
CA CYS A 46 -9.51 0.69 16.14
C CYS A 46 -9.10 -0.67 16.73
N ASN A 47 -8.69 -1.61 15.87
CA ASN A 47 -8.06 -2.86 16.29
C ASN A 47 -6.54 -2.69 16.21
N ALA A 48 -5.80 -3.07 17.26
CA ALA A 48 -4.34 -2.93 17.29
C ALA A 48 -3.64 -3.69 16.14
N THR A 49 -4.21 -4.81 15.67
CA THR A 49 -3.67 -5.56 14.51
C THR A 49 -3.74 -4.78 13.20
N ASN A 50 -4.56 -3.73 13.15
CA ASN A 50 -4.71 -2.88 11.97
C ASN A 50 -3.69 -1.74 11.96
N ILE A 51 -2.87 -1.55 12.99
CA ILE A 51 -1.85 -0.51 12.98
C ILE A 51 -0.63 -1.04 12.22
N LYS A 52 -0.22 -0.33 11.15
CA LYS A 52 0.97 -0.67 10.37
C LYS A 52 1.84 0.55 10.14
N THR A 53 3.15 0.38 10.25
CA THR A 53 4.15 1.37 9.83
C THR A 53 4.79 0.90 8.53
N LEU A 54 4.70 1.71 7.49
CA LEU A 54 5.17 1.43 6.14
C LEU A 54 5.96 2.66 5.63
N LEU A 55 6.73 2.49 4.55
CA LEU A 55 7.43 3.59 3.85
C LEU A 55 8.19 4.57 4.78
N HIS A 56 9.12 4.03 5.55
CA HIS A 56 10.10 4.77 6.36
C HIS A 56 9.58 5.58 7.55
N ASP A 57 8.28 5.49 7.93
CA ASP A 57 7.71 5.99 9.21
C ASP A 57 6.19 6.22 9.15
N ILE A 58 5.59 6.23 7.96
CA ILE A 58 4.15 6.45 7.80
C ILE A 58 3.38 5.34 8.53
N THR A 59 2.66 5.74 9.58
CA THR A 59 1.88 4.82 10.40
C THR A 59 0.39 5.01 10.12
N ILE A 60 -0.29 3.94 9.73
CA ILE A 60 -1.69 3.93 9.35
C ILE A 60 -2.49 2.98 10.27
N CYS A 61 -3.60 3.45 10.83
CA CYS A 61 -4.63 2.61 11.49
C CYS A 61 -5.94 2.73 10.71
N ALA A 62 -6.53 1.60 10.36
CA ALA A 62 -7.94 1.55 10.00
C ALA A 62 -8.82 1.43 11.24
N PHE A 63 -9.89 2.21 11.28
CA PHE A 63 -10.86 2.19 12.35
C PHE A 63 -12.28 2.33 11.84
N LYS A 64 -13.24 2.03 12.72
CA LYS A 64 -14.66 2.22 12.48
C LYS A 64 -15.24 3.23 13.44
N GLU A 65 -16.30 3.86 12.99
CA GLU A 65 -17.12 4.73 13.80
C GLU A 65 -18.58 4.34 13.60
N THR A 66 -19.29 4.04 14.69
CA THR A 66 -20.70 3.64 14.63
C THR A 66 -21.61 4.85 14.87
N HIS A 67 -22.39 5.24 13.86
CA HIS A 67 -23.44 6.26 13.99
C HIS A 67 -24.80 5.65 13.65
N ASP A 68 -25.77 5.81 14.55
CA ASP A 68 -27.14 5.30 14.38
C ASP A 68 -27.22 3.82 13.97
N GLY A 69 -26.29 3.00 14.47
CA GLY A 69 -26.21 1.57 14.16
C GLY A 69 -25.51 1.23 12.84
N THR A 70 -25.06 2.23 12.08
CA THR A 70 -24.29 2.06 10.84
C THR A 70 -22.80 2.29 11.11
N ASP A 71 -21.96 1.33 10.72
CA ASP A 71 -20.51 1.47 10.78
C ASP A 71 -20.00 2.23 9.56
N SER A 72 -19.31 3.35 9.79
CA SER A 72 -18.49 4.04 8.80
C SER A 72 -17.02 3.64 8.96
N HIS A 73 -16.29 3.55 7.85
CA HIS A 73 -14.89 3.11 7.80
C HIS A 73 -13.94 4.28 7.54
N TYR A 74 -12.83 4.31 8.28
CA TYR A 74 -11.87 5.41 8.26
C TYR A 74 -10.44 4.92 8.39
N PHE A 75 -9.51 5.80 8.06
CA PHE A 75 -8.08 5.62 8.31
C PHE A 75 -7.48 6.86 8.98
N ALA A 76 -6.67 6.64 10.01
CA ALA A 76 -5.84 7.66 10.63
C ALA A 76 -4.38 7.43 10.20
N ILE A 77 -3.71 8.47 9.69
CA ILE A 77 -2.39 8.37 9.05
C ILE A 77 -1.42 9.39 9.66
N LYS A 78 -0.44 8.90 10.40
CA LYS A 78 0.67 9.70 10.96
C LYS A 78 1.72 9.98 9.87
N ASN A 79 2.39 11.14 9.95
CA ASN A 79 3.44 11.59 9.04
C ASN A 79 2.95 11.76 7.59
N MET A 80 1.67 12.06 7.43
CA MET A 80 1.03 12.37 6.16
C MET A 80 -0.04 13.46 6.37
N SER A 81 -0.22 14.31 5.36
CA SER A 81 -1.25 15.36 5.36
C SER A 81 -2.17 15.20 4.15
N HIS A 82 -3.39 15.74 4.25
CA HIS A 82 -4.35 15.70 3.14
C HIS A 82 -3.83 16.36 1.86
N LEU A 83 -2.94 17.36 1.98
CA LEU A 83 -2.30 18.01 0.83
C LEU A 83 -1.51 17.03 -0.03
N PHE A 84 -0.95 15.98 0.58
CA PHE A 84 -0.20 14.95 -0.12
C PHE A 84 -1.07 13.81 -0.69
N LEU A 85 -2.38 13.83 -0.41
CA LEU A 85 -3.35 12.82 -0.82
C LEU A 85 -4.43 13.37 -1.77
N GLN A 86 -4.19 14.51 -2.43
CA GLN A 86 -5.19 15.10 -3.34
C GLN A 86 -5.65 14.12 -4.43
N ASP A 87 -4.73 13.35 -5.02
CA ASP A 87 -5.06 12.34 -6.02
C ASP A 87 -5.99 11.24 -5.48
N LEU A 88 -5.86 10.90 -4.19
CA LEU A 88 -6.74 9.94 -3.54
C LEU A 88 -8.18 10.47 -3.50
N PHE A 89 -8.37 11.76 -3.22
CA PHE A 89 -9.70 12.37 -3.11
C PHE A 89 -10.38 12.62 -4.46
N ASN A 90 -9.62 12.62 -5.56
CA ASN A 90 -10.17 12.67 -6.91
C ASN A 90 -10.86 11.36 -7.33
N SER A 91 -10.55 10.24 -6.66
CA SER A 91 -11.05 8.89 -7.02
C SER A 91 -12.48 8.60 -6.55
N SER A 92 -13.15 9.53 -5.86
CA SER A 92 -14.46 9.36 -5.17
C SER A 92 -14.50 8.28 -4.06
N PHE A 93 -13.47 7.45 -3.91
CA PHE A 93 -13.44 6.37 -2.93
C PHE A 93 -13.17 6.85 -1.51
N PHE A 94 -12.51 8.00 -1.37
CA PHE A 94 -12.12 8.57 -0.09
C PHE A 94 -12.44 10.05 -0.01
N SER A 95 -12.69 10.55 1.20
CA SER A 95 -12.78 11.99 1.47
C SER A 95 -11.91 12.35 2.68
N PRO A 96 -11.39 13.59 2.73
CA PRO A 96 -10.76 14.09 3.94
C PRO A 96 -11.80 14.22 5.07
N VAL A 97 -11.36 14.11 6.31
CA VAL A 97 -12.14 14.36 7.51
C VAL A 97 -11.47 15.47 8.31
N GLU A 98 -12.23 16.47 8.71
CA GLU A 98 -11.73 17.55 9.55
C GLU A 98 -11.21 17.01 10.89
N MET A 99 -10.09 17.55 11.36
CA MET A 99 -9.47 17.08 12.59
C MET A 99 -10.18 17.65 13.80
N GLU A 100 -10.85 16.78 14.54
CA GLU A 100 -11.56 17.08 15.77
C GLU A 100 -10.77 16.59 16.99
N ASP A 101 -10.99 17.22 18.14
CA ASP A 101 -10.24 16.91 19.37
C ASP A 101 -10.46 15.47 19.85
N VAL A 102 -11.63 14.89 19.57
CA VAL A 102 -11.92 13.47 19.85
C VAL A 102 -10.96 12.56 19.10
N TYR A 103 -10.63 12.86 17.84
CA TYR A 103 -9.66 12.08 17.07
C TYR A 103 -8.25 12.25 17.63
N PHE A 104 -7.85 13.48 17.97
CA PHE A 104 -6.56 13.74 18.60
C PHE A 104 -6.41 12.92 19.88
N VAL A 105 -7.37 12.99 20.81
CA VAL A 105 -7.32 12.22 22.06
C VAL A 105 -7.33 10.72 21.78
N TYR A 106 -8.13 10.22 20.84
CA TYR A 106 -8.18 8.79 20.55
C TYR A 106 -6.86 8.27 19.97
N PHE A 107 -6.28 9.00 19.02
CA PHE A 107 -5.15 8.52 18.23
C PHE A 107 -3.78 8.94 18.77
N CYS A 108 -3.68 9.93 19.66
CA CYS A 108 -2.39 10.39 20.18
C CYS A 108 -1.53 9.25 20.74
N LYS A 109 -2.13 8.43 21.61
CA LYS A 109 -1.46 7.24 22.15
C LYS A 109 -1.31 6.11 21.12
N ILE A 110 -2.36 5.86 20.33
CA ILE A 110 -2.41 4.73 19.39
C ILE A 110 -1.38 4.87 18.27
N LEU A 111 -1.21 6.08 17.75
CA LEU A 111 -0.21 6.40 16.73
C LEU A 111 1.15 6.76 17.34
N ASN A 112 1.27 6.72 18.68
CA ASN A 112 2.48 7.11 19.41
C ASN A 112 2.98 8.49 18.93
N LEU A 113 2.08 9.47 18.90
CA LEU A 113 2.41 10.85 18.57
C LEU A 113 3.34 11.39 19.64
N LYS A 114 4.39 12.10 19.20
CA LYS A 114 5.33 12.81 20.06
C LYS A 114 5.04 14.30 20.01
N VAL A 115 5.59 15.01 20.99
CA VAL A 115 5.66 16.47 20.93
C VAL A 115 6.50 16.84 19.71
N ASP A 116 6.00 17.79 18.93
CA ASP A 116 6.64 18.23 17.70
C ASP A 116 7.98 18.90 18.02
N ILE A 117 9.02 18.50 17.28
CA ILE A 117 10.41 18.95 17.48
C ILE A 117 10.60 20.46 17.37
N ARG A 118 9.61 21.18 16.82
CA ARG A 118 9.63 22.64 16.71
C ARG A 118 9.47 23.34 18.06
N TYR A 119 8.91 22.67 19.06
CA TYR A 119 8.72 23.24 20.40
C TYR A 119 9.88 22.88 21.31
N THR A 120 10.46 23.89 21.94
CA THR A 120 11.52 23.71 22.93
C THR A 120 10.95 23.38 24.31
N ALA A 121 11.75 22.74 25.16
CA ALA A 121 11.36 22.46 26.54
C ALA A 121 10.94 23.72 27.30
N ALA A 122 11.65 24.84 27.08
CA ALA A 122 11.36 26.12 27.73
C ALA A 122 10.01 26.71 27.28
N GLU A 123 9.67 26.62 25.99
CA GLU A 123 8.37 27.10 25.50
C GLU A 123 7.22 26.27 26.07
N ILE A 124 7.38 24.94 26.16
CA ILE A 124 6.36 24.06 26.74
C ILE A 124 6.18 24.36 28.22
N ASP A 125 7.28 24.54 28.96
CA ASP A 125 7.25 24.90 30.37
C ASP A 125 6.53 26.23 30.60
N GLU A 126 6.98 27.31 29.93
CA GLU A 126 6.47 28.66 30.11
C GLU A 126 5.01 28.82 29.68
N TYR A 127 4.65 28.31 28.49
CA TYR A 127 3.34 28.59 27.90
C TYR A 127 2.28 27.53 28.18
N LEU A 128 2.67 26.31 28.57
CA LEU A 128 1.74 25.21 28.77
C LEU A 128 1.76 24.68 30.21
N LEU A 129 2.91 24.27 30.72
CA LEU A 129 3.00 23.54 32.00
C LEU A 129 2.79 24.41 33.23
N HIS A 130 2.76 25.74 33.08
CA HIS A 130 2.49 26.71 34.13
C HIS A 130 1.09 27.36 34.05
N GLN A 131 0.25 27.02 33.06
CA GLN A 131 -1.08 27.62 32.93
C GLN A 131 -1.97 27.41 34.16
N GLN A 132 -1.79 26.30 34.89
CA GLN A 132 -2.57 26.02 36.11
C GLN A 132 -2.25 26.93 37.30
N ASP A 133 -1.17 27.72 37.21
CA ASP A 133 -0.82 28.70 38.24
C ASP A 133 -1.70 29.96 38.12
N ASP A 134 -2.43 30.12 37.01
CA ASP A 134 -3.43 31.16 36.81
C ASP A 134 -4.73 30.86 37.57
N SER A 135 -5.23 31.86 38.29
CA SER A 135 -6.52 31.82 38.98
C SER A 135 -7.74 31.56 38.08
N GLU A 136 -7.65 31.88 36.78
CA GLU A 136 -8.72 31.65 35.80
C GLU A 136 -8.63 30.28 35.11
N TYR A 137 -7.67 29.43 35.47
CA TYR A 137 -7.45 28.14 34.83
C TYR A 137 -8.65 27.18 34.94
N LYS A 138 -9.20 26.80 33.78
CA LYS A 138 -10.33 25.85 33.67
C LYS A 138 -9.92 24.46 33.17
N GLY A 139 -8.65 24.27 32.84
CA GLY A 139 -8.13 23.10 32.13
C GLY A 139 -7.50 23.51 30.80
N HIS A 140 -6.68 22.63 30.22
CA HIS A 140 -6.06 22.88 28.92
C HIS A 140 -7.04 22.63 27.77
N SER A 141 -7.02 23.51 26.78
CA SER A 141 -7.77 23.30 25.53
C SER A 141 -7.15 22.13 24.75
N LEU A 142 -7.95 21.13 24.38
CA LEU A 142 -7.46 19.99 23.60
C LEU A 142 -6.96 20.41 22.21
N SER A 143 -7.64 21.39 21.60
CA SER A 143 -7.22 22.00 20.33
C SER A 143 -5.85 22.67 20.44
N GLU A 144 -5.57 23.36 21.55
CA GLU A 144 -4.24 23.94 21.82
C GLU A 144 -3.20 22.85 22.03
N LEU A 145 -3.50 21.83 22.86
CA LEU A 145 -2.58 20.71 23.10
C LEU A 145 -2.19 20.01 21.81
N ARG A 146 -3.16 19.82 20.89
CA ARG A 146 -2.94 19.18 19.60
C ARG A 146 -1.86 19.87 18.77
N ASP A 147 -1.75 21.19 18.84
CA ASP A 147 -0.77 21.95 18.05
C ASP A 147 0.69 21.65 18.46
N TYR A 148 0.89 21.19 19.71
CA TYR A 148 2.20 20.78 20.22
C TYR A 148 2.63 19.38 19.79
N PHE A 149 1.78 18.58 19.13
CA PHE A 149 2.09 17.20 18.75
C PHE A 149 2.34 17.05 17.25
N GLU A 150 3.04 15.97 16.90
CA GLU A 150 3.18 15.52 15.51
C GLU A 150 1.81 15.37 14.83
N GLY A 151 1.71 15.90 13.61
CA GLY A 151 0.47 15.86 12.83
C GLY A 151 0.14 14.46 12.32
N PHE A 152 -1.16 14.19 12.23
CA PHE A 152 -1.73 13.07 11.48
C PHE A 152 -2.99 13.53 10.76
N CYS A 153 -3.46 12.76 9.79
CA CYS A 153 -4.69 13.07 9.08
C CYS A 153 -5.70 11.92 9.18
N VAL A 154 -6.98 12.25 9.07
CA VAL A 154 -8.07 11.26 9.03
C VAL A 154 -8.75 11.30 7.66
N ILE A 155 -9.01 10.13 7.09
CA ILE A 155 -9.74 9.98 5.83
C ILE A 155 -10.89 9.00 6.01
N LYS A 156 -12.00 9.25 5.31
CA LYS A 156 -13.20 8.41 5.31
C LYS A 156 -13.30 7.62 4.02
N VAL A 157 -13.71 6.36 4.11
CA VAL A 157 -14.11 5.55 2.94
C VAL A 157 -15.55 5.91 2.56
N GLN A 158 -15.75 6.31 1.30
CA GLN A 158 -17.05 6.70 0.77
C GLN A 158 -17.75 5.53 0.09
N ASP A 159 -17.01 4.75 -0.69
CA ASP A 159 -17.55 3.62 -1.44
C ASP A 159 -17.14 2.29 -0.78
N LEU A 160 -18.09 1.69 -0.05
CA LEU A 160 -17.94 0.40 0.61
C LEU A 160 -18.14 -0.79 -0.35
N SER A 161 -18.55 -0.55 -1.60
CA SER A 161 -18.74 -1.62 -2.60
C SER A 161 -17.43 -2.18 -3.12
N ILE A 162 -16.32 -1.50 -2.87
CA ILE A 162 -15.01 -1.92 -3.33
C ILE A 162 -14.53 -3.05 -2.43
N GLU A 163 -14.11 -4.17 -3.05
CA GLU A 163 -13.46 -5.30 -2.37
C GLU A 163 -12.17 -4.91 -1.63
N LEU A 164 -11.72 -3.64 -1.74
CA LEU A 164 -10.65 -3.02 -0.95
C LEU A 164 -10.77 -3.36 0.55
N LEU A 165 -11.97 -3.34 1.12
CA LEU A 165 -12.15 -3.62 2.56
C LEU A 165 -12.11 -5.11 2.92
N ASN A 166 -12.08 -6.02 1.94
CA ASN A 166 -11.88 -7.45 2.20
C ASN A 166 -10.45 -7.73 2.70
N ASP A 167 -9.47 -6.94 2.24
CA ASP A 167 -8.10 -6.95 2.74
C ASP A 167 -7.60 -5.52 3.00
N ILE A 168 -7.54 -5.19 4.28
CA ILE A 168 -7.11 -3.89 4.79
C ILE A 168 -5.71 -3.48 4.32
N ASN A 169 -4.83 -4.44 4.01
CA ASN A 169 -3.50 -4.16 3.50
C ASN A 169 -3.55 -3.56 2.10
N VAL A 170 -4.48 -4.02 1.27
CA VAL A 170 -4.70 -3.50 -0.07
C VAL A 170 -5.15 -2.04 0.00
N CYS A 171 -6.02 -1.69 0.96
CA CYS A 171 -6.33 -0.28 1.24
C CYS A 171 -5.09 0.52 1.59
N TYR A 172 -4.22 0.01 2.48
CA TYR A 172 -2.99 0.71 2.84
C TYR A 172 -2.10 0.95 1.63
N TYR A 173 -1.91 -0.06 0.79
CA TYR A 173 -1.12 0.09 -0.43
C TYR A 173 -1.72 1.13 -1.38
N TYR A 174 -3.03 1.11 -1.59
CA TYR A 174 -3.71 2.09 -2.44
C TYR A 174 -3.57 3.53 -1.91
N ILE A 175 -3.78 3.73 -0.61
CA ILE A 175 -3.61 5.03 0.05
C ILE A 175 -2.16 5.50 -0.07
N LEU A 176 -1.19 4.65 0.27
CA LEU A 176 0.22 4.99 0.28
C LEU A 176 0.80 5.24 -1.11
N THR A 177 0.33 4.53 -2.14
CA THR A 177 0.73 4.78 -3.54
C THR A 177 0.08 6.01 -4.15
N SER A 178 -0.92 6.59 -3.47
CA SER A 178 -1.46 7.91 -3.83
C SER A 178 -0.57 9.06 -3.32
N TYR A 179 0.38 8.78 -2.43
CA TYR A 179 1.39 9.74 -2.02
C TYR A 179 2.50 9.81 -3.06
N LYS A 180 2.51 10.84 -3.91
CA LYS A 180 3.47 10.96 -5.03
C LYS A 180 4.93 10.80 -4.63
N ARG A 181 5.33 11.23 -3.42
CA ARG A 181 6.72 11.09 -2.95
C ARG A 181 7.12 9.65 -2.62
N ALA A 182 6.15 8.74 -2.46
CA ALA A 182 6.43 7.31 -2.32
C ALA A 182 6.92 6.68 -3.64
N ILE A 183 6.58 7.28 -4.78
CA ILE A 183 6.96 6.81 -6.11
C ILE A 183 8.14 7.66 -6.59
N THR A 184 9.34 7.11 -6.46
CA THR A 184 10.59 7.85 -6.71
C THR A 184 11.18 7.60 -8.10
N LEU A 185 10.72 6.54 -8.77
CA LEU A 185 11.23 6.14 -10.08
C LEU A 185 10.57 6.95 -11.20
N PRO A 186 11.31 7.26 -12.29
CA PRO A 186 10.81 8.04 -13.42
C PRO A 186 9.97 7.15 -14.37
N LEU A 187 8.90 6.55 -13.86
CA LEU A 187 7.94 5.78 -14.64
C LEU A 187 6.98 6.71 -15.39
N TYR A 188 6.35 6.22 -16.46
CA TYR A 188 5.28 6.98 -17.08
C TYR A 188 4.06 7.07 -16.14
N GLU A 189 3.40 8.24 -16.11
CA GLU A 189 2.24 8.46 -15.23
C GLU A 189 1.13 7.43 -15.48
N TYR A 190 0.83 7.12 -16.74
CA TYR A 190 -0.18 6.11 -17.08
C TYR A 190 0.20 4.69 -16.64
N THR A 191 1.50 4.36 -16.58
CA THR A 191 1.97 3.07 -16.06
C THR A 191 1.72 3.01 -14.55
N VAL A 192 2.03 4.10 -13.84
CA VAL A 192 1.77 4.23 -12.39
C VAL A 192 0.28 4.09 -12.10
N ASP A 193 -0.58 4.78 -12.85
CA ASP A 193 -2.03 4.72 -12.66
C ASP A 193 -2.56 3.29 -12.89
N LYS A 194 -2.10 2.62 -13.96
CA LYS A 194 -2.47 1.22 -14.23
C LYS A 194 -2.00 0.26 -13.13
N MET A 195 -0.79 0.45 -12.60
CA MET A 195 -0.32 -0.32 -11.44
C MET A 195 -1.21 -0.06 -10.21
N ARG A 196 -1.64 1.18 -9.98
CA ARG A 196 -2.57 1.52 -8.88
C ARG A 196 -3.95 0.90 -9.07
N GLU A 197 -4.45 0.84 -10.30
CA GLU A 197 -5.71 0.16 -10.65
C GLU A 197 -5.68 -1.32 -10.26
N PHE A 198 -4.50 -1.96 -10.24
CA PHE A 198 -4.41 -3.34 -9.75
C PHE A 198 -4.85 -3.49 -8.31
N PHE A 199 -4.75 -2.49 -7.42
CA PHE A 199 -5.24 -2.63 -6.05
C PHE A 199 -6.77 -2.72 -5.96
N ILE A 200 -7.48 -2.10 -6.89
CA ILE A 200 -8.96 -2.07 -6.93
C ILE A 200 -9.56 -3.05 -7.95
N GLY A 201 -8.73 -3.56 -8.86
CA GLY A 201 -9.12 -4.50 -9.91
C GLY A 201 -8.94 -5.97 -9.51
N ASN A 202 -8.47 -6.79 -10.47
CA ASN A 202 -8.40 -8.25 -10.34
C ASN A 202 -7.69 -8.71 -9.05
N ASN A 203 -8.45 -9.28 -8.10
CA ASN A 203 -7.96 -9.70 -6.79
C ASN A 203 -6.96 -10.88 -6.82
N LYS A 204 -6.74 -11.52 -7.97
CA LYS A 204 -5.75 -12.59 -8.13
C LYS A 204 -4.33 -12.05 -8.36
N ILE A 205 -4.16 -10.76 -8.71
CA ILE A 205 -2.83 -10.15 -8.88
C ILE A 205 -2.15 -9.94 -7.50
N PRO A 206 -0.90 -10.38 -7.28
CA PRO A 206 -0.14 -10.21 -6.04
C PRO A 206 0.08 -8.73 -5.67
N LYS A 207 -0.72 -8.23 -4.73
CA LYS A 207 -0.73 -6.80 -4.37
C LYS A 207 0.57 -6.34 -3.73
N ASP A 208 1.21 -7.20 -2.94
CA ASP A 208 2.52 -6.91 -2.34
C ASP A 208 3.57 -6.61 -3.41
N ASN A 209 3.66 -7.42 -4.46
CA ASN A 209 4.61 -7.20 -5.55
C ASN A 209 4.33 -5.88 -6.28
N ILE A 210 3.05 -5.54 -6.51
CA ILE A 210 2.69 -4.24 -7.11
C ILE A 210 3.12 -3.08 -6.21
N PHE A 211 2.85 -3.17 -4.91
CA PHE A 211 3.23 -2.14 -3.93
C PHE A 211 4.76 -1.97 -3.86
N LEU A 212 5.51 -3.07 -3.76
CA LEU A 212 6.97 -3.06 -3.75
C LEU A 212 7.55 -2.53 -5.07
N SER A 213 6.87 -2.77 -6.19
CA SER A 213 7.27 -2.23 -7.50
C SER A 213 7.14 -0.71 -7.54
N LEU A 214 5.98 -0.18 -7.14
CA LEU A 214 5.68 1.27 -7.14
C LEU A 214 6.57 2.05 -6.17
N THR A 215 6.91 1.45 -5.03
CA THR A 215 7.66 2.09 -3.94
C THR A 215 9.15 1.79 -3.98
N SER A 216 9.62 1.13 -5.03
CA SER A 216 11.02 0.81 -5.21
C SER A 216 11.89 2.05 -5.44
N SER A 217 13.13 2.01 -4.98
CA SER A 217 14.16 3.02 -5.27
C SER A 217 15.01 2.72 -6.51
N HIS A 218 14.88 1.52 -7.08
CA HIS A 218 15.68 1.09 -8.23
C HIS A 218 14.82 0.40 -9.30
N LEU A 219 14.97 0.81 -10.57
CA LEU A 219 14.24 0.22 -11.70
C LEU A 219 14.40 -1.30 -11.79
N LYS A 220 15.58 -1.85 -11.44
CA LYS A 220 15.84 -3.30 -11.41
C LYS A 220 14.90 -4.04 -10.45
N HIS A 221 14.68 -3.49 -9.26
CA HIS A 221 13.79 -4.08 -8.27
C HIS A 221 12.32 -3.91 -8.66
N CYS A 222 11.95 -2.74 -9.19
CA CYS A 222 10.62 -2.52 -9.76
C CYS A 222 10.27 -3.57 -10.82
N PHE A 223 11.18 -3.79 -11.79
CA PHE A 223 11.02 -4.81 -12.81
C PHE A 223 10.88 -6.22 -12.22
N LEU A 224 11.74 -6.60 -11.28
CA LEU A 224 11.73 -7.95 -10.69
C LEU A 224 10.44 -8.25 -9.94
N GLU A 225 9.92 -7.30 -9.17
CA GLU A 225 8.67 -7.49 -8.43
C GLU A 225 7.48 -7.62 -9.39
N LEU A 226 7.40 -6.78 -10.43
CA LEU A 226 6.40 -6.97 -11.49
C LEU A 226 6.53 -8.32 -12.20
N TYR A 227 7.76 -8.77 -12.47
CA TYR A 227 7.99 -10.04 -13.18
C TYR A 227 7.50 -11.24 -12.35
N ARG A 228 7.64 -11.19 -11.03
CA ARG A 228 7.12 -12.22 -10.13
C ARG A 228 5.60 -12.38 -10.23
N CYS A 229 4.86 -11.32 -10.58
CA CYS A 229 3.41 -11.41 -10.81
C CYS A 229 3.06 -12.36 -11.97
N ILE A 230 3.92 -12.52 -12.98
CA ILE A 230 3.68 -13.48 -14.08
C ILE A 230 4.39 -14.83 -13.88
N GLU A 231 5.43 -14.88 -13.05
CA GLU A 231 6.28 -16.07 -12.88
C GLU A 231 5.52 -17.27 -12.31
N TRP A 232 4.62 -17.07 -11.35
CA TRP A 232 3.81 -18.16 -10.79
C TRP A 232 2.78 -18.71 -11.78
N LEU A 233 2.46 -17.96 -12.84
CA LEU A 233 1.52 -18.35 -13.91
C LEU A 233 2.15 -19.26 -14.97
N TYR A 234 3.46 -19.50 -14.90
CA TYR A 234 4.21 -20.32 -15.86
C TYR A 234 3.71 -21.76 -15.99
N VAL A 235 3.00 -22.26 -14.98
CA VAL A 235 2.39 -23.59 -15.01
C VAL A 235 1.12 -23.65 -15.85
N ILE A 236 0.40 -22.53 -15.97
CA ILE A 236 -0.98 -22.49 -16.45
C ILE A 236 -1.13 -22.94 -17.91
N PRO A 237 -0.33 -22.47 -18.89
CA PRO A 237 -0.56 -22.82 -20.30
C PRO A 237 -0.55 -24.32 -20.57
N ARG A 238 0.37 -25.06 -19.91
CA ARG A 238 0.49 -26.51 -20.08
C ARG A 238 -0.60 -27.26 -19.32
N VAL A 239 -0.87 -26.84 -18.09
CA VAL A 239 -1.84 -27.54 -17.25
C VAL A 239 -3.28 -27.29 -17.72
N ARG A 240 -3.57 -26.12 -18.32
CA ARG A 240 -4.85 -25.85 -19.00
C ARG A 240 -5.11 -26.85 -20.14
N LYS A 241 -4.09 -27.14 -20.97
CA LYS A 241 -4.18 -28.15 -22.04
C LYS A 241 -4.41 -29.55 -21.45
N LEU A 242 -3.71 -29.90 -20.38
CA LEU A 242 -3.92 -31.19 -19.70
C LEU A 242 -5.34 -31.29 -19.13
N LYS A 243 -5.80 -30.25 -18.42
CA LYS A 243 -7.15 -30.14 -17.85
C LYS A 243 -8.22 -30.45 -18.89
N GLN A 244 -8.10 -29.90 -20.10
CA GLN A 244 -9.02 -30.17 -21.21
C GLN A 244 -8.99 -31.63 -21.66
N VAL A 245 -7.81 -32.24 -21.77
CA VAL A 245 -7.66 -33.64 -22.21
C VAL A 245 -8.28 -34.62 -21.21
N ILE A 246 -8.16 -34.35 -19.91
CA ILE A 246 -8.66 -35.25 -18.85
C ILE A 246 -10.03 -34.84 -18.30
N ASN A 247 -10.68 -33.82 -18.88
CA ASN A 247 -11.94 -33.24 -18.41
C ASN A 247 -11.95 -32.88 -16.91
N TYR A 248 -10.89 -32.24 -16.43
CA TYR A 248 -10.79 -31.81 -15.04
C TYR A 248 -11.57 -30.50 -14.81
N SER A 249 -12.40 -30.48 -13.76
CA SER A 249 -13.37 -29.39 -13.52
C SER A 249 -12.79 -28.16 -12.82
N GLU A 250 -11.79 -28.34 -11.96
CA GLU A 250 -11.23 -27.25 -11.14
C GLU A 250 -10.29 -26.33 -11.95
N PRO A 251 -9.89 -25.16 -11.41
CA PRO A 251 -8.90 -24.29 -12.05
C PRO A 251 -7.59 -25.02 -12.39
N ALA A 252 -6.95 -24.65 -13.51
CA ALA A 252 -5.70 -25.29 -13.92
C ALA A 252 -4.60 -25.19 -12.85
N TYR A 253 -4.58 -24.11 -12.06
CA TYR A 253 -3.65 -23.97 -10.94
C TYR A 253 -3.79 -25.11 -9.88
N THR A 254 -5.01 -25.55 -9.60
CA THR A 254 -5.27 -26.67 -8.67
C THR A 254 -4.67 -27.96 -9.22
N LEU A 255 -4.88 -28.24 -10.51
CA LEU A 255 -4.26 -29.38 -11.17
C LEU A 255 -2.73 -29.28 -11.18
N ALA A 256 -2.18 -28.08 -11.38
CA ALA A 256 -0.74 -27.86 -11.37
C ALA A 256 -0.13 -28.18 -10.00
N THR A 257 -0.85 -27.86 -8.92
CA THR A 257 -0.47 -28.21 -7.55
C THR A 257 -0.43 -29.73 -7.37
N HIS A 258 -1.44 -30.46 -7.84
CA HIS A 258 -1.43 -31.93 -7.82
C HIS A 258 -0.27 -32.52 -8.63
N CYS A 259 -0.02 -32.04 -9.85
CA CYS A 259 1.13 -32.50 -10.64
C CYS A 259 2.47 -32.23 -9.92
N THR A 260 2.59 -31.09 -9.26
CA THR A 260 3.82 -30.70 -8.54
C THR A 260 4.06 -31.57 -7.31
N ASN A 261 3.01 -31.86 -6.54
CA ASN A 261 3.09 -32.60 -5.28
C ASN A 261 3.16 -34.12 -5.49
N GLU A 262 2.32 -34.66 -6.38
CA GLU A 262 2.17 -36.11 -6.54
C GLU A 262 3.13 -36.69 -7.60
N LEU A 263 3.47 -35.91 -8.63
CA LEU A 263 4.32 -36.38 -9.74
C LEU A 263 5.71 -35.74 -9.73
N SER A 264 6.00 -34.86 -8.75
CA SER A 264 7.21 -34.04 -8.74
C SER A 264 7.42 -33.25 -10.04
N TRP A 265 6.33 -32.91 -10.74
CA TRP A 265 6.42 -32.16 -11.98
C TRP A 265 7.00 -30.77 -11.71
N ARG A 266 7.86 -30.29 -12.61
CA ARG A 266 8.46 -28.95 -12.57
C ARG A 266 8.34 -28.31 -13.94
N ARG A 267 8.02 -27.01 -13.93
CA ARG A 267 7.94 -26.19 -15.14
C ARG A 267 9.34 -25.93 -15.70
N LYS A 268 9.42 -25.77 -17.02
CA LYS A 268 10.64 -25.28 -17.71
C LYS A 268 10.43 -23.80 -18.00
N GLU A 269 11.10 -22.93 -17.25
CA GLU A 269 10.78 -21.49 -17.18
C GLU A 269 10.71 -20.79 -18.55
N GLU A 270 11.75 -20.90 -19.38
CA GLU A 270 11.78 -20.25 -20.70
C GLU A 270 10.65 -20.74 -21.63
N ASP A 271 10.40 -22.06 -21.68
CA ASP A 271 9.32 -22.63 -22.50
C ASP A 271 7.94 -22.26 -21.96
N SER A 272 7.79 -22.21 -20.64
CA SER A 272 6.56 -21.77 -19.99
C SER A 272 6.26 -20.30 -20.31
N LEU A 273 7.26 -19.43 -20.24
CA LEU A 273 7.11 -18.02 -20.59
C LEU A 273 6.78 -17.84 -22.08
N ALA A 274 7.44 -18.59 -22.97
CA ALA A 274 7.14 -18.56 -24.40
C ALA A 274 5.68 -18.93 -24.70
N ARG A 275 5.15 -19.97 -24.04
CA ARG A 275 3.74 -20.37 -24.20
C ARG A 275 2.77 -19.34 -23.65
N LEU A 276 3.09 -18.75 -22.51
CA LEU A 276 2.29 -17.68 -21.91
C LEU A 276 2.24 -16.48 -22.86
N ILE A 277 3.38 -16.03 -23.39
CA ILE A 277 3.43 -14.92 -24.36
C ILE A 277 2.70 -15.31 -25.65
N GLU A 278 2.87 -16.54 -26.15
CA GLU A 278 2.15 -17.05 -27.34
C GLU A 278 0.63 -16.93 -27.17
N ASP A 279 0.10 -17.43 -26.06
CA ASP A 279 -1.33 -17.35 -25.77
C ASP A 279 -1.78 -15.87 -25.71
N ILE A 280 -1.00 -14.95 -25.12
CA ILE A 280 -1.41 -13.54 -25.04
C ILE A 280 -1.32 -12.81 -26.37
N ILE A 281 -0.23 -12.90 -27.13
CA ILE A 281 -0.10 -12.16 -28.39
C ILE A 281 -1.08 -12.62 -29.48
N ILE A 282 -1.66 -13.83 -29.32
CA ILE A 282 -2.74 -14.33 -30.19
C ILE A 282 -4.08 -13.66 -29.84
N HIS A 283 -4.35 -13.37 -28.57
CA HIS A 283 -5.64 -12.88 -28.09
C HIS A 283 -5.66 -11.36 -27.85
N ASP A 284 -4.49 -10.72 -27.73
CA ASP A 284 -4.34 -9.30 -27.43
C ASP A 284 -3.39 -8.65 -28.45
N GLU A 285 -3.99 -8.07 -29.50
CA GLU A 285 -3.22 -7.38 -30.56
C GLU A 285 -2.51 -6.13 -30.03
N LEU A 286 -3.05 -5.46 -29.01
CA LEU A 286 -2.44 -4.24 -28.47
C LEU A 286 -1.13 -4.58 -27.76
N ILE A 287 -1.10 -5.63 -26.95
CA ILE A 287 0.15 -6.15 -26.36
C ILE A 287 1.14 -6.53 -27.44
N LYS A 288 0.69 -7.27 -28.46
CA LYS A 288 1.57 -7.70 -29.55
C LYS A 288 2.21 -6.50 -30.26
N LEU A 289 1.42 -5.48 -30.60
CA LEU A 289 1.92 -4.26 -31.23
C LEU A 289 2.88 -3.52 -30.29
N LYS A 290 2.52 -3.39 -29.01
CA LYS A 290 3.37 -2.73 -28.00
C LYS A 290 4.73 -3.42 -27.88
N MET A 291 4.75 -4.75 -27.76
CA MET A 291 6.00 -5.52 -27.73
C MET A 291 6.82 -5.33 -29.01
N MET A 292 6.18 -5.37 -30.17
CA MET A 292 6.85 -5.25 -31.48
C MET A 292 7.49 -3.87 -31.71
N TYR A 293 6.90 -2.79 -31.20
CA TYR A 293 7.39 -1.42 -31.39
C TYR A 293 8.16 -0.86 -30.19
N SER A 294 8.30 -1.63 -29.12
CA SER A 294 9.05 -1.23 -27.93
C SER A 294 10.55 -1.04 -28.21
N GLU A 295 11.17 -0.15 -27.46
CA GLU A 295 12.62 -0.05 -27.41
C GLU A 295 13.24 -1.27 -26.72
N PHE A 296 12.54 -1.81 -25.71
CA PHE A 296 12.97 -2.99 -24.96
C PHE A 296 13.17 -4.22 -25.84
N PHE A 297 12.29 -4.45 -26.82
CA PHE A 297 12.43 -5.56 -27.78
C PHE A 297 12.99 -5.13 -29.13
N ARG A 298 13.73 -4.02 -29.20
CA ARG A 298 14.42 -3.60 -30.42
C ARG A 298 15.31 -4.73 -30.94
N ASP A 299 15.23 -4.97 -32.25
CA ASP A 299 15.98 -6.02 -32.97
C ASP A 299 15.66 -7.46 -32.54
N ILE A 300 14.60 -7.68 -31.75
CA ILE A 300 14.10 -9.01 -31.41
C ILE A 300 13.09 -9.46 -32.46
N GLU A 301 13.24 -10.70 -32.94
CA GLU A 301 12.26 -11.27 -33.86
C GLU A 301 10.85 -11.25 -33.24
N CYS A 302 9.85 -10.86 -34.03
CA CYS A 302 8.47 -10.76 -33.57
C CYS A 302 7.81 -12.15 -33.45
N ASN A 303 8.24 -12.92 -32.45
CA ASN A 303 7.65 -14.20 -32.08
C ASN A 303 7.76 -14.44 -30.57
N SER A 304 6.86 -15.28 -30.04
CA SER A 304 6.74 -15.53 -28.60
C SER A 304 8.01 -16.11 -27.97
N LEU A 305 8.75 -16.96 -28.69
CA LEU A 305 9.99 -17.56 -28.20
C LEU A 305 11.10 -16.53 -28.06
N ALA A 306 11.26 -15.64 -29.04
CA ALA A 306 12.28 -14.58 -29.01
C ALA A 306 12.00 -13.57 -27.89
N PHE A 307 10.74 -13.14 -27.73
CA PHE A 307 10.33 -12.28 -26.62
C PHE A 307 10.55 -12.93 -25.25
N ALA A 308 10.17 -14.20 -25.09
CA ALA A 308 10.39 -14.93 -23.83
C ALA A 308 11.87 -15.05 -23.47
N LYS A 309 12.71 -15.43 -24.44
CA LYS A 309 14.16 -15.50 -24.25
C LYS A 309 14.75 -14.16 -23.82
N HIS A 310 14.30 -13.07 -24.45
CA HIS A 310 14.77 -11.74 -24.12
C HIS A 310 14.37 -11.34 -22.69
N LEU A 311 13.08 -11.46 -22.32
CA LEU A 311 12.58 -11.19 -20.97
C LEU A 311 13.27 -12.05 -19.90
N TYR A 312 13.43 -13.34 -20.17
CA TYR A 312 14.09 -14.27 -19.24
C TYR A 312 15.58 -13.96 -19.07
N SER A 313 16.29 -13.65 -20.17
CA SER A 313 17.68 -13.19 -20.10
C SER A 313 17.80 -11.92 -19.28
N PHE A 314 16.86 -10.99 -19.43
CA PHE A 314 16.85 -9.72 -18.72
C PHE A 314 16.64 -9.91 -17.22
N ARG A 315 15.63 -10.70 -16.84
CA ARG A 315 15.39 -11.11 -15.44
C ARG A 315 16.61 -11.77 -14.83
N ASN A 316 17.23 -12.72 -15.52
CA ASN A 316 18.39 -13.44 -15.00
C ASN A 316 19.57 -12.52 -14.69
N GLN A 317 19.75 -11.45 -15.47
CA GLN A 317 20.77 -10.45 -15.21
C GLN A 317 20.61 -9.74 -13.86
N PHE A 318 19.37 -9.53 -13.40
CA PHE A 318 19.12 -8.87 -12.13
C PHE A 318 19.09 -9.82 -10.93
N VAL A 319 18.98 -11.13 -11.18
CA VAL A 319 18.97 -12.16 -10.14
C VAL A 319 20.38 -12.69 -9.85
N HIS A 320 21.20 -12.87 -10.88
CA HIS A 320 22.54 -13.43 -10.72
C HIS A 320 23.61 -12.35 -10.75
N GLN A 321 24.60 -12.49 -9.86
CA GLN A 321 25.81 -11.69 -9.93
C GLN A 321 26.67 -12.23 -11.06
N PHE A 322 26.84 -11.44 -12.12
CA PHE A 322 27.76 -11.75 -13.21
C PHE A 322 29.10 -11.06 -12.99
N GLU A 323 30.14 -11.55 -13.66
CA GLU A 323 31.36 -10.76 -13.86
C GLU A 323 30.98 -9.46 -14.57
N PHE A 324 31.56 -8.33 -14.17
CA PHE A 324 31.22 -6.99 -14.69
C PHE A 324 31.22 -6.92 -16.22
N GLU A 325 32.13 -7.65 -16.88
CA GLU A 325 32.26 -7.70 -18.34
C GLU A 325 31.11 -8.44 -19.04
N LYS A 326 30.35 -9.27 -18.32
CA LYS A 326 29.22 -10.07 -18.83
C LYS A 326 27.87 -9.42 -18.56
N GLU A 327 27.80 -8.37 -17.74
CA GLU A 327 26.56 -7.63 -17.51
C GLU A 327 26.21 -6.76 -18.73
N LYS A 328 25.02 -6.96 -19.31
CA LYS A 328 24.54 -6.05 -20.35
C LYS A 328 24.26 -4.68 -19.73
N LYS A 329 24.79 -3.62 -20.32
CA LYS A 329 24.42 -2.27 -19.90
C LYS A 329 23.07 -1.94 -20.53
N PHE A 330 22.13 -1.52 -19.69
CA PHE A 330 20.83 -1.05 -20.13
C PHE A 330 20.66 0.40 -19.75
N GLU A 331 20.11 1.16 -20.69
CA GLU A 331 19.69 2.54 -20.42
C GLU A 331 18.45 2.52 -19.53
N SER A 332 18.30 3.54 -18.68
CA SER A 332 17.14 3.65 -17.80
C SER A 332 15.82 3.69 -18.57
N THR A 333 15.82 4.29 -19.77
CA THR A 333 14.66 4.36 -20.68
C THR A 333 14.19 2.97 -21.10
N THR A 334 15.11 2.07 -21.44
CA THR A 334 14.84 0.68 -21.78
C THR A 334 14.19 -0.07 -20.61
N LEU A 335 14.61 0.20 -19.37
CA LEU A 335 13.99 -0.41 -18.18
C LEU A 335 12.59 0.12 -17.91
N VAL A 336 12.37 1.43 -18.09
CA VAL A 336 11.05 2.05 -17.95
C VAL A 336 10.08 1.46 -18.98
N ASP A 337 10.51 1.31 -20.23
CA ASP A 337 9.75 0.66 -21.29
C ASP A 337 9.44 -0.82 -20.96
N ALA A 338 10.41 -1.56 -20.44
CA ALA A 338 10.19 -2.94 -19.98
C ALA A 338 9.14 -3.04 -18.87
N ILE A 339 9.19 -2.13 -17.87
CA ILE A 339 8.23 -2.05 -16.77
C ILE A 339 6.82 -1.75 -17.29
N ASP A 340 6.72 -0.84 -18.25
CA ASP A 340 5.45 -0.45 -18.86
C ASP A 340 4.83 -1.60 -19.69
N ILE A 341 5.63 -2.33 -20.46
CA ILE A 341 5.15 -3.52 -21.19
C ILE A 341 4.73 -4.62 -20.21
N LEU A 342 5.52 -4.84 -19.16
CA LEU A 342 5.25 -5.89 -18.18
C LEU A 342 3.96 -5.59 -17.39
N THR A 343 3.70 -4.33 -17.09
CA THR A 343 2.44 -3.88 -16.49
C THR A 343 1.24 -4.25 -17.37
N ASP A 344 1.32 -3.99 -18.68
CA ASP A 344 0.25 -4.37 -19.61
C ASP A 344 0.13 -5.89 -19.75
N LEU A 345 1.27 -6.59 -19.83
CA LEU A 345 1.29 -8.04 -19.91
C LEU A 345 0.63 -8.68 -18.69
N ILE A 346 0.85 -8.15 -17.48
CA ILE A 346 0.15 -8.60 -16.27
C ILE A 346 -1.37 -8.49 -16.47
N SER A 347 -1.88 -7.34 -16.89
CA SER A 347 -3.31 -7.15 -17.15
C SER A 347 -3.86 -8.23 -18.10
N SER A 348 -3.21 -8.42 -19.25
CA SER A 348 -3.68 -9.34 -20.29
C SER A 348 -3.57 -10.80 -19.87
N VAL A 349 -2.50 -11.19 -19.18
CA VAL A 349 -2.31 -12.57 -18.68
C VAL A 349 -3.37 -12.93 -17.66
N TYR A 350 -3.61 -12.04 -16.69
CA TYR A 350 -4.60 -12.29 -15.64
C TYR A 350 -6.02 -12.32 -16.18
N ALA A 351 -6.35 -11.46 -17.14
CA ALA A 351 -7.64 -11.51 -17.82
C ALA A 351 -7.81 -12.82 -18.63
N HIS A 352 -6.79 -13.24 -19.37
CA HIS A 352 -6.86 -14.43 -20.23
C HIS A 352 -7.00 -15.75 -19.46
N TYR A 353 -6.33 -15.85 -18.30
CA TYR A 353 -6.33 -17.06 -17.48
C TYR A 353 -7.25 -16.98 -16.25
N ASP A 354 -8.17 -16.01 -16.19
CA ASP A 354 -8.95 -15.75 -14.97
C ASP A 354 -9.64 -17.01 -14.40
N GLN A 355 -10.23 -17.86 -15.24
CA GLN A 355 -10.91 -19.10 -14.81
C GLN A 355 -9.95 -20.22 -14.38
N ASP A 356 -8.67 -20.10 -14.67
CA ASP A 356 -7.65 -21.13 -14.43
C ASP A 356 -6.74 -20.82 -13.26
N ILE A 357 -6.84 -19.61 -12.70
CA ILE A 357 -6.05 -19.13 -11.57
C ILE A 357 -6.93 -18.96 -10.33
N VAL A 358 -6.32 -19.11 -9.17
CA VAL A 358 -6.95 -18.89 -7.86
C VAL A 358 -6.48 -17.55 -7.28
N CYS A 359 -7.20 -17.01 -6.29
CA CYS A 359 -6.75 -15.81 -5.59
C CYS A 359 -5.36 -16.04 -4.99
N TRP A 360 -4.48 -15.07 -5.18
CA TRP A 360 -3.19 -15.03 -4.50
C TRP A 360 -3.44 -14.97 -2.99
N LYS A 361 -2.74 -15.82 -2.22
CA LYS A 361 -2.89 -15.93 -0.77
C LYS A 361 -1.65 -15.44 -0.05
#